data_AF-A0A1H0EH63-F1
#
_entry.id   AF-A0A1H0EH63-F1
#
_cell.length_a   1.000
_cell.length_b   1.000
_cell.length_c   1.000
_cell.angle_alpha   90.00
_cell.angle_beta   90.00
_cell.angle_gamma   90.00
#
_symmetry.space_group_name_H-M   'P 1'
#
loop_
_entity.id
_entity.type
_entity.pdbx_description
1 polymer ?
#
loop_
_entity_poly.entity_id
_entity_poly.type
_entity_poly.pdbx_seq_one_letter_code
_entity_poly.pdbx_strand_id
1 'polypeptide(L)'
;MNRPWNICAALLAAAALGGCAGGNWQADGPLYRCEHGIAFRVKFIDDTAVLDGPGGQDVLQRDAGGEGPRQTVYSNPRMRAEFGLGASGREAVLRYPLLPLVARCVCD
;
A
#
# COMPACT_ATOMS: atom_id res chain seq x y z
N MET A 1 -8.34 -46.48 51.10
CA MET A 1 -7.48 -46.68 49.91
C MET A 1 -7.53 -45.34 49.14
N ASN A 2 -6.72 -44.30 49.37
CA ASN A 2 -5.25 -44.15 49.48
C ASN A 2 -4.58 -44.72 48.21
N ARG A 3 -3.82 -44.02 47.34
CA ARG A 3 -3.20 -42.68 47.24
C ARG A 3 -2.79 -42.47 45.75
N PRO A 4 -2.29 -41.28 45.37
CA PRO A 4 -2.31 -40.70 44.01
C PRO A 4 -1.02 -40.94 43.21
N TRP A 5 -1.08 -40.86 41.87
CA TRP A 5 0.07 -40.95 40.99
C TRP A 5 0.15 -39.77 40.00
N ASN A 6 1.10 -38.90 40.32
CA ASN A 6 1.94 -38.05 39.48
C ASN A 6 1.34 -36.98 38.55
N ILE A 7 1.32 -35.79 39.14
CA ILE A 7 1.82 -34.53 38.59
C ILE A 7 3.23 -34.74 37.98
N CYS A 8 3.46 -34.27 36.75
CA CYS A 8 4.71 -33.69 36.19
C CYS A 8 4.86 -33.99 34.69
N ALA A 9 4.26 -33.13 33.87
CA ALA A 9 4.75 -32.78 32.53
C ALA A 9 4.13 -31.41 32.20
N ALA A 10 4.47 -30.35 32.95
CA ALA A 10 5.56 -29.45 32.56
C ALA A 10 5.50 -29.15 31.05
N LEU A 11 4.78 -28.08 30.69
CA LEU A 11 5.43 -26.83 30.29
C LEU A 11 6.23 -27.01 28.99
N LEU A 12 5.60 -26.97 27.80
CA LEU A 12 6.38 -26.82 26.54
C LEU A 12 5.56 -26.47 25.26
N ALA A 13 4.41 -25.81 25.32
CA ALA A 13 3.63 -25.50 24.11
C ALA A 13 3.10 -24.06 23.99
N ALA A 14 3.83 -23.07 24.53
CA ALA A 14 3.39 -21.66 24.56
C ALA A 14 4.26 -20.68 23.73
N ALA A 15 4.92 -21.13 22.65
CA ALA A 15 5.91 -20.28 21.95
C ALA A 15 5.81 -20.28 20.40
N ALA A 16 4.64 -20.47 19.80
CA ALA A 16 4.53 -20.53 18.32
C ALA A 16 3.40 -19.68 17.69
N LEU A 17 2.99 -18.58 18.33
CA LEU A 17 2.02 -17.64 17.72
C LEU A 17 2.49 -16.17 17.68
N GLY A 18 3.79 -15.93 17.86
CA GLY A 18 4.40 -14.61 17.68
C GLY A 18 5.09 -14.52 16.33
N GLY A 19 4.36 -14.29 15.24
CA GLY A 19 5.01 -14.22 13.93
C GLY A 19 4.11 -14.07 12.72
N CYS A 20 3.05 -13.26 12.79
CA CYS A 20 2.39 -12.78 11.56
C CYS A 20 2.84 -11.34 11.29
N ALA A 21 3.89 -11.26 10.45
CA ALA A 21 4.08 -10.22 9.45
C ALA A 21 4.02 -8.76 9.94
N GLY A 22 5.02 -8.37 10.75
CA GLY A 22 5.61 -7.04 10.57
C GLY A 22 6.28 -7.01 9.20
N GLY A 23 5.48 -6.81 8.15
CA GLY A 23 5.98 -6.66 6.79
C GLY A 23 7.04 -5.59 6.78
N ASN A 24 8.20 -5.90 6.23
CA ASN A 24 9.24 -4.93 5.96
C ASN A 24 8.71 -3.98 4.86
N TRP A 25 7.92 -2.98 5.25
CA TRP A 25 7.38 -1.94 4.38
C TRP A 25 8.44 -0.88 4.04
N GLN A 26 9.68 -1.29 3.85
CA GLN A 26 10.65 -0.45 3.15
C GLN A 26 10.05 -0.21 1.77
N ALA A 27 9.62 1.03 1.50
CA ALA A 27 9.00 1.42 0.25
C ALA A 27 9.99 1.28 -0.89
N ASP A 28 9.98 0.10 -1.52
CA ASP A 28 10.87 -0.32 -2.59
C ASP A 28 10.18 -0.17 -3.94
N GLY A 29 9.75 1.07 -4.22
CA GLY A 29 8.95 1.42 -5.39
C GLY A 29 9.41 2.72 -6.03
N PRO A 30 9.06 2.96 -7.31
CA PRO A 30 9.41 4.19 -8.01
C PRO A 30 8.93 5.42 -7.25
N LEU A 31 9.80 6.44 -7.19
CA LEU A 31 9.48 7.73 -6.59
C LEU A 31 8.74 8.59 -7.61
N TYR A 32 7.54 9.00 -7.26
CA TYR A 32 6.78 9.99 -8.00
C TYR A 32 6.95 11.35 -7.33
N ARG A 33 7.30 12.35 -8.13
CA ARG A 33 7.28 13.75 -7.74
C ARG A 33 6.12 14.43 -8.42
N CYS A 34 5.31 15.11 -7.63
CA CYS A 34 4.14 15.81 -8.11
C CYS A 34 4.27 17.32 -7.91
N GLU A 35 3.34 18.03 -8.52
CA GLU A 35 3.07 19.42 -8.22
C GLU A 35 2.79 19.63 -6.72
N HIS A 36 2.89 20.89 -6.26
CA HIS A 36 2.66 21.28 -4.86
C HIS A 36 3.61 20.64 -3.84
N GLY A 37 4.76 20.11 -4.29
CA GLY A 37 5.77 19.52 -3.41
C GLY A 37 5.40 18.15 -2.85
N ILE A 38 4.36 17.51 -3.41
CA ILE A 38 3.95 16.16 -3.03
C ILE A 38 4.94 15.17 -3.65
N ALA A 39 5.39 14.20 -2.86
CA ALA A 39 6.20 13.09 -3.34
C ALA A 39 5.80 11.81 -2.61
N PHE A 40 5.77 10.70 -3.33
CA PHE A 40 5.45 9.40 -2.77
C PHE A 40 6.15 8.28 -3.55
N ARG A 41 6.39 7.16 -2.89
CA ARG A 41 6.75 5.90 -3.56
C ARG A 41 5.51 5.06 -3.74
N VAL A 42 5.41 4.35 -4.86
CA VAL A 42 4.28 3.45 -5.13
C VAL A 42 4.73 2.01 -5.20
N LYS A 43 3.96 1.12 -4.56
CA LYS A 43 4.11 -0.33 -4.70
C LYS A 43 2.80 -0.92 -5.20
N PHE A 44 2.85 -1.58 -6.33
CA PHE A 44 1.71 -2.32 -6.88
C PHE A 44 1.74 -3.75 -6.33
N ILE A 45 0.66 -4.17 -5.69
CA ILE A 45 0.50 -5.51 -5.12
C ILE A 45 -0.85 -6.02 -5.58
N ASP A 46 -0.85 -6.99 -6.50
CA ASP A 46 -2.07 -7.55 -7.10
C ASP A 46 -2.99 -6.45 -7.68
N ASP A 47 -4.14 -6.24 -7.05
CA ASP A 47 -5.14 -5.21 -7.40
C ASP A 47 -5.07 -3.98 -6.50
N THR A 48 -3.98 -3.79 -5.77
CA THR A 48 -3.77 -2.62 -4.91
C THR A 48 -2.55 -1.81 -5.33
N ALA A 49 -2.61 -0.51 -5.03
CA ALA A 49 -1.46 0.37 -5.05
C ALA A 49 -1.27 0.94 -3.65
N VAL A 50 -0.10 0.73 -3.06
CA VAL A 50 0.30 1.32 -1.78
C VAL A 50 1.18 2.52 -2.06
N LEU A 51 0.72 3.71 -1.66
CA LEU A 51 1.44 4.96 -1.81
C LEU A 51 2.04 5.32 -0.45
N ASP A 52 3.37 5.41 -0.40
CA ASP A 52 4.12 5.80 0.81
C ASP A 52 4.65 7.22 0.66
N GLY A 53 4.18 8.13 1.50
CA GLY A 53 4.54 9.54 1.46
C GLY A 53 4.67 10.17 2.86
N PRO A 54 4.91 11.48 2.95
CA PRO A 54 5.14 12.18 4.22
C PRO A 54 3.97 12.05 5.23
N GLY A 55 2.75 11.85 4.73
CA GLY A 55 1.55 11.67 5.55
C GLY A 55 1.27 10.23 5.99
N GLY A 56 2.17 9.29 5.68
CA GLY A 56 1.99 7.86 5.90
C GLY A 56 1.64 7.09 4.62
N GLN A 57 1.15 5.87 4.81
CA GLN A 57 0.77 4.97 3.71
C GLN A 57 -0.72 5.06 3.40
N ASP A 58 -1.03 5.23 2.12
CA ASP A 58 -2.38 5.13 1.58
C ASP A 58 -2.50 3.89 0.70
N VAL A 59 -3.49 3.04 0.98
CA VAL A 59 -3.82 1.87 0.15
C VAL A 59 -4.98 2.22 -0.77
N LEU A 60 -4.80 1.97 -2.06
CA LEU A 60 -5.79 2.22 -3.10
C LEU A 60 -6.11 0.91 -3.80
N GLN A 61 -7.37 0.72 -4.15
CA GLN A 61 -7.86 -0.44 -4.88
C GLN A 61 -7.95 -0.15 -6.36
N ARG A 62 -7.69 -1.15 -7.21
CA ARG A 62 -7.84 -1.04 -8.66
C ARG A 62 -9.29 -0.68 -8.97
N ASP A 63 -9.44 0.39 -9.71
CA ASP A 63 -10.71 0.90 -10.19
C ASP A 63 -10.82 0.57 -11.69
N ALA A 64 -12.03 0.33 -12.19
CA ALA A 64 -12.28 0.01 -13.60
C ALA A 64 -12.09 1.24 -14.54
N GLY A 65 -11.49 2.31 -14.04
CA GLY A 65 -11.23 3.53 -14.79
C GLY A 65 -9.98 3.45 -15.67
N GLY A 66 -9.93 4.32 -16.67
CA GLY A 66 -8.81 4.49 -17.59
C GLY A 66 -9.32 4.67 -19.03
N GLU A 67 -8.82 5.68 -19.73
CA GLU A 67 -9.18 5.98 -21.12
C GLU A 67 -8.33 5.20 -22.13
N GLY A 68 -7.29 4.48 -21.68
CA GLY A 68 -6.39 3.73 -22.56
C GLY A 68 -5.82 2.45 -21.95
N PRO A 69 -5.29 1.53 -22.78
CA PRO A 69 -4.86 0.20 -22.36
C PRO A 69 -3.65 0.17 -21.41
N ARG A 70 -2.93 1.28 -21.28
CA ARG A 70 -1.79 1.45 -20.36
C ARG A 70 -2.16 2.23 -19.10
N GLN A 71 -3.30 2.92 -19.11
CA GLN A 71 -3.74 3.70 -17.97
C GLN A 71 -4.35 2.77 -16.94
N THR A 72 -3.85 2.83 -15.72
CA THR A 72 -4.42 2.10 -14.60
C THR A 72 -4.88 3.08 -13.55
N VAL A 73 -6.10 2.90 -13.08
CA VAL A 73 -6.69 3.75 -12.06
C VAL A 73 -6.78 2.97 -10.76
N TYR A 74 -6.38 3.61 -9.68
CA TYR A 74 -6.55 3.13 -8.32
C TYR A 74 -7.28 4.19 -7.50
N SER A 75 -8.16 3.80 -6.58
CA SER A 75 -8.90 4.75 -5.76
C SER A 75 -9.17 4.22 -4.36
N ASN A 76 -9.41 5.15 -3.45
CA ASN A 76 -9.99 4.94 -2.13
C ASN A 76 -10.90 6.14 -1.79
N PRO A 77 -11.57 6.17 -0.63
CA PRO A 77 -12.45 7.28 -0.27
C PRO A 77 -11.77 8.66 -0.16
N ARG A 78 -10.43 8.70 -0.02
CA ARG A 78 -9.67 9.94 0.17
C ARG A 78 -9.06 10.47 -1.12
N MET A 79 -8.68 9.60 -2.06
CA MET A 79 -8.00 9.99 -3.29
C MET A 79 -8.09 8.95 -4.40
N ARG A 80 -7.85 9.41 -5.63
CA ARG A 80 -7.77 8.62 -6.86
C ARG A 80 -6.44 8.87 -7.54
N ALA A 81 -5.72 7.81 -7.88
CA ALA A 81 -4.44 7.84 -8.56
C ALA A 81 -4.57 7.20 -9.94
N GLU A 82 -4.15 7.91 -10.97
CA GLU A 82 -4.14 7.44 -12.35
C GLU A 82 -2.68 7.31 -12.77
N PHE A 83 -2.23 6.10 -13.12
CA PHE A 83 -0.85 5.82 -13.54
C PHE A 83 -0.80 5.42 -15.02
N GLY A 84 0.38 5.49 -15.63
CA GLY A 84 0.58 5.07 -17.02
C GLY A 84 0.17 6.14 -18.03
N LEU A 85 0.18 7.41 -17.62
CA LEU A 85 -0.14 8.55 -18.47
C LEU A 85 1.08 9.00 -19.30
N GLY A 86 0.83 9.84 -20.30
CA GLY A 86 1.86 10.39 -21.17
C GLY A 86 2.39 9.40 -22.21
N ALA A 87 3.28 9.88 -23.09
CA ALA A 87 3.87 9.04 -24.14
C ALA A 87 4.77 7.93 -23.57
N SER A 88 5.46 8.24 -22.46
CA SER A 88 6.40 7.36 -21.77
C SER A 88 5.74 6.40 -20.77
N GLY A 89 4.48 6.64 -20.38
CA GLY A 89 3.81 5.89 -19.31
C GLY A 89 4.35 6.21 -17.91
N ARG A 90 5.22 7.20 -17.76
CA ARG A 90 5.85 7.61 -16.48
C ARG A 90 5.09 8.71 -15.75
N GLU A 91 4.02 9.22 -16.35
CA GLU A 91 3.20 10.26 -15.74
C GLU A 91 2.07 9.62 -14.92
N ALA A 92 1.69 10.32 -13.86
CA ALA A 92 0.56 9.96 -13.03
C ALA A 92 -0.22 11.22 -12.62
N VAL A 93 -1.49 11.06 -12.25
CA VAL A 93 -2.34 12.13 -11.73
C VAL A 93 -2.96 11.68 -10.42
N LEU A 94 -2.76 12.47 -9.37
CA LEU A 94 -3.49 12.34 -8.11
C LEU A 94 -4.66 13.32 -8.07
N ARG A 95 -5.84 12.81 -7.74
CA ARG A 95 -7.03 13.62 -7.47
C ARG A 95 -7.46 13.36 -6.04
N TYR A 96 -7.65 14.43 -5.29
CA TYR A 96 -8.29 14.38 -3.99
C TYR A 96 -9.75 14.77 -4.20
N PRO A 97 -10.75 13.95 -3.85
CA PRO A 97 -12.16 14.37 -3.97
C PRO A 97 -12.60 15.29 -2.83
N LEU A 98 -11.99 15.11 -1.65
CA LEU A 98 -12.32 15.88 -0.43
C LEU A 98 -11.65 17.26 -0.38
N LEU A 99 -10.68 17.49 -1.26
CA LEU A 99 -9.97 18.75 -1.46
C LEU A 99 -10.01 19.01 -2.96
N PRO A 100 -10.35 20.19 -3.50
CA PRO A 100 -10.39 20.42 -4.95
C PRO A 100 -8.97 20.52 -5.54
N LEU A 101 -8.14 19.49 -5.34
CA LEU A 101 -6.73 19.41 -5.66
C LEU A 101 -6.51 18.26 -6.63
N VAL A 102 -5.88 18.60 -7.75
CA VAL A 102 -5.35 17.65 -8.73
C VAL A 102 -3.86 17.93 -8.86
N ALA A 103 -3.04 16.94 -8.62
CA ALA A 103 -1.59 17.05 -8.73
C ALA A 103 -1.09 16.15 -9.85
N ARG A 104 -0.37 16.72 -10.82
CA ARG A 104 0.33 15.94 -11.84
C ARG A 104 1.66 15.47 -11.29
N CYS A 105 2.01 14.24 -11.60
CA CYS A 105 3.18 13.55 -11.09
C CYS A 105 3.99 12.94 -12.22
N VAL A 106 5.30 12.88 -12.04
CA VAL A 106 6.23 12.17 -12.91
C VAL A 106 7.07 11.23 -12.07
N CYS A 107 7.29 10.01 -12.56
CA CYS A 107 8.25 9.09 -11.99
C CYS A 107 9.66 9.66 -12.23
N ASP A 108 10.40 9.90 -11.15
CA ASP A 108 11.84 10.26 -11.18
C ASP A 108 12.68 9.07 -11.68
#